data_AF-A0AAV5JTX6-F1
#
_entry.id   AF-A0AAV5JTX6-F1
#
_cell.length_a   1.000
_cell.length_b   1.000
_cell.length_c   1.000
_cell.angle_alpha   90.00
_cell.angle_beta   90.00
_cell.angle_gamma   90.00
#
_symmetry.space_group_name_H-M   'P 1'
#
loop_
_entity.id
_entity.type
_entity.pdbx_description
1 polymer ?
#
loop_
_entity_poly.entity_id
_entity_poly.type
_entity_poly.pdbx_seq_one_letter_code
_entity_poly.pdbx_strand_id
1 'polypeptide(L)'
;MLPVKKRKIFSRTDEKSDLFDGLPDDLIVFILCKLSSSASCPSDFINILLTCKRLNLLALHPLVLAKAGAKVFAVRAKSWSDSAHRFLKHCVNTGNVEACYSLGMIRFYCLQNRASGASLMAKAAITSHASALYSLAVIQFNGSGASKNDKDLKAGVALCARAAFLGHIDALRELGHCLQDGYGVRQNIAQGRRLLVEANARELASSLRSLTRGQQQRQQCYQRYTYVADSGCPLLSDFGCNVPAAEVHPVNEFLKDWFESRMGELGAGLRLCSHDGCGRPETRPHEFRRCSVCGLVNYCSRGCQALDWKLRHKVECVPVEP
;
A
#
# COMPACT_ATOMS: atom_id res chain seq x y z
N MET A 1 -16.84 -61.24 49.90
CA MET A 1 -15.93 -60.14 50.26
C MET A 1 -15.11 -59.78 49.02
N LEU A 2 -15.44 -58.66 48.37
CA LEU A 2 -14.68 -58.10 47.25
C LEU A 2 -14.30 -56.66 47.63
N PRO A 3 -13.06 -56.21 47.40
CA PRO A 3 -12.57 -54.97 47.96
C PRO A 3 -13.12 -53.75 47.20
N VAL A 4 -13.73 -52.84 47.94
CA VAL A 4 -14.19 -51.52 47.46
C VAL A 4 -12.96 -50.65 47.16
N LYS A 5 -12.69 -50.39 45.87
CA LYS A 5 -11.71 -49.40 45.44
C LYS A 5 -12.18 -48.00 45.86
N LYS A 6 -11.52 -47.42 46.85
CA LYS A 6 -11.70 -46.00 47.25
C LYS A 6 -11.53 -45.09 46.04
N ARG A 7 -12.60 -44.37 45.67
CA ARG A 7 -12.54 -43.24 44.73
C ARG A 7 -11.58 -42.19 45.31
N LYS A 8 -10.45 -41.97 44.63
CA LYS A 8 -9.62 -40.79 44.86
C LYS A 8 -10.43 -39.57 44.45
N ILE A 9 -10.86 -38.81 45.45
CA ILE A 9 -11.37 -37.45 45.28
C ILE A 9 -10.22 -36.64 44.70
N PHE A 10 -10.38 -36.19 43.45
CA PHE A 10 -9.47 -35.23 42.85
C PHE A 10 -9.55 -33.96 43.69
N SER A 11 -8.45 -33.63 44.36
CA SER A 11 -8.27 -32.34 45.01
C SER A 11 -8.33 -31.27 43.93
N ARG A 12 -9.31 -30.35 44.01
CA ARG A 12 -9.27 -29.07 43.30
C ARG A 12 -8.04 -28.32 43.80
N THR A 13 -6.93 -28.47 43.08
CA THR A 13 -5.88 -27.47 43.08
C THR A 13 -6.42 -26.30 42.30
N ASP A 14 -6.76 -25.24 43.02
CA ASP A 14 -7.04 -23.91 42.48
C ASP A 14 -5.71 -23.32 41.95
N GLU A 15 -5.15 -23.95 40.92
CA GLU A 15 -4.14 -23.32 40.09
C GLU A 15 -4.89 -22.28 39.27
N LYS A 16 -4.50 -21.01 39.43
CA LYS A 16 -4.96 -19.90 38.59
C LYS A 16 -4.70 -20.27 37.13
N SER A 17 -5.63 -20.97 36.50
CA SER A 17 -5.64 -21.12 35.05
C SER A 17 -5.70 -19.71 34.52
N ASP A 18 -4.63 -19.26 33.86
CA ASP A 18 -4.69 -18.01 33.13
C ASP A 18 -5.96 -18.08 32.27
N LEU A 19 -6.81 -17.07 32.33
CA LEU A 19 -8.12 -17.08 31.66
C LEU A 19 -7.96 -17.36 30.16
N PHE A 20 -6.77 -17.11 29.60
CA PHE A 20 -6.39 -17.46 28.24
C PHE A 20 -6.14 -18.95 28.00
N ASP A 21 -5.62 -19.72 28.97
CA ASP A 21 -5.33 -21.15 28.81
C ASP A 21 -6.60 -22.00 28.59
N GLY A 22 -7.74 -21.53 29.10
CA GLY A 22 -9.04 -22.18 28.89
C GLY A 22 -9.74 -21.86 27.57
N LEU A 23 -9.26 -20.86 26.79
CA LEU A 23 -9.88 -20.51 25.51
C LEU A 23 -9.56 -21.56 24.44
N PRO A 24 -10.51 -21.96 23.60
CA PRO A 24 -10.24 -22.75 22.39
C PRO A 24 -9.31 -22.03 21.38
N ASP A 25 -8.42 -22.79 20.72
CA ASP A 25 -7.44 -22.25 19.76
C ASP A 25 -8.10 -21.59 18.54
N ASP A 26 -9.27 -22.07 18.10
CA ASP A 26 -10.05 -21.51 17.00
C ASP A 26 -10.58 -20.10 17.33
N LEU A 27 -11.02 -19.87 18.57
CA LEU A 27 -11.40 -18.53 19.04
C LEU A 27 -10.20 -17.59 19.07
N ILE A 28 -9.06 -18.07 19.53
CA ILE A 28 -7.82 -17.27 19.53
C ILE A 28 -7.42 -16.95 18.09
N VAL A 29 -7.39 -17.92 17.19
CA VAL A 29 -7.09 -17.70 15.75
C VAL A 29 -8.05 -16.67 15.15
N PHE A 30 -9.34 -16.72 15.47
CA PHE A 30 -10.32 -15.73 15.01
C PHE A 30 -9.98 -14.32 15.52
N ILE A 31 -9.67 -14.16 16.81
CA ILE A 31 -9.26 -12.89 17.40
C ILE A 31 -7.98 -12.38 16.73
N LEU A 32 -6.99 -13.25 16.56
CA LEU A 32 -5.71 -12.92 15.93
C LEU A 32 -5.88 -12.52 14.46
N CYS A 33 -6.81 -13.13 13.71
CA CYS A 33 -7.16 -12.69 12.36
C CYS A 33 -7.64 -11.23 12.36
N LYS A 34 -8.51 -10.86 13.32
CA LYS A 34 -9.01 -9.48 13.43
C LYS A 34 -7.87 -8.52 13.79
N LEU A 35 -7.09 -8.83 14.81
CA LEU A 35 -5.94 -8.01 15.23
C LEU A 35 -4.92 -7.84 14.12
N SER A 36 -4.55 -8.90 13.42
CA SER A 36 -3.60 -8.86 12.30
C SER A 36 -4.15 -8.05 11.12
N SER A 37 -5.45 -8.14 10.85
CA SER A 37 -6.10 -7.35 9.79
C SER A 37 -6.19 -5.85 10.09
N SER A 38 -6.31 -5.48 11.37
CA SER A 38 -6.46 -4.10 11.83
C SER A 38 -5.19 -3.52 12.47
N ALA A 39 -4.06 -4.22 12.41
CA ALA A 39 -2.79 -3.76 12.94
C ALA A 39 -2.43 -2.40 12.33
N SER A 40 -1.90 -1.50 13.16
CA SER A 40 -1.49 -0.15 12.75
C SER A 40 -0.03 -0.10 12.31
N CYS A 41 0.78 -1.05 12.81
CA CYS A 41 2.20 -1.17 12.50
C CYS A 41 2.70 -2.61 12.71
N PRO A 42 3.91 -2.97 12.23
CA PRO A 42 4.43 -4.33 12.35
C PRO A 42 4.60 -4.77 13.82
N SER A 43 4.91 -3.85 14.74
CA SER A 43 5.09 -4.18 16.15
C SER A 43 3.80 -4.69 16.82
N ASP A 44 2.62 -4.24 16.38
CA ASP A 44 1.34 -4.75 16.90
C ASP A 44 1.22 -6.25 16.71
N PHE A 45 1.69 -6.76 15.56
CA PHE A 45 1.70 -8.19 15.27
C PHE A 45 2.87 -8.91 15.94
N ILE A 46 4.07 -8.32 15.94
CA ILE A 46 5.26 -8.92 16.55
C ILE A 46 5.07 -9.11 18.05
N ASN A 47 4.42 -8.17 18.75
CA ASN A 47 4.16 -8.28 20.18
C ASN A 47 3.35 -9.54 20.52
N ILE A 48 2.41 -9.96 19.66
CA ILE A 48 1.67 -11.22 19.80
C ILE A 48 2.63 -12.41 19.75
N LEU A 49 3.56 -12.41 18.79
CA LEU A 49 4.58 -13.46 18.64
C LEU A 49 5.51 -13.54 19.85
N LEU A 50 5.75 -12.43 20.53
CA LEU A 50 6.64 -12.35 21.69
C LEU A 50 5.95 -12.65 23.02
N THR A 51 4.61 -12.68 23.06
CA THR A 51 3.85 -12.77 24.31
C THR A 51 4.01 -14.14 24.99
N CYS A 52 3.73 -15.24 24.28
CA CYS A 52 3.92 -16.59 24.79
C CYS A 52 4.03 -17.61 23.65
N LYS A 53 4.49 -18.83 23.97
CA LYS A 53 4.67 -19.91 22.98
C LYS A 53 3.37 -20.25 22.24
N ARG A 54 2.23 -20.25 22.95
CA ARG A 54 0.92 -20.58 22.38
C ARG A 54 0.47 -19.51 21.38
N LEU A 55 0.55 -18.23 21.74
CA LEU A 55 0.20 -17.14 20.83
C LEU A 55 1.18 -17.03 19.66
N ASN A 56 2.47 -17.32 19.86
CA ASN A 56 3.43 -17.42 18.77
C ASN A 56 3.00 -18.44 17.71
N LEU A 57 2.66 -19.65 18.13
CA LEU A 57 2.19 -20.72 17.24
C LEU A 57 0.89 -20.34 16.52
N LEU A 58 -0.11 -19.82 17.26
CA LEU A 58 -1.43 -19.49 16.71
C LEU A 58 -1.41 -18.25 15.81
N ALA A 59 -0.55 -17.26 16.09
CA ALA A 59 -0.40 -16.08 15.23
C ALA A 59 0.26 -16.41 13.89
N LEU A 60 1.09 -17.44 13.83
CA LEU A 60 1.66 -17.96 12.57
C LEU A 60 0.73 -18.95 11.86
N HIS A 61 -0.49 -19.17 12.37
CA HIS A 61 -1.48 -20.00 11.71
C HIS A 61 -1.85 -19.45 10.32
N PRO A 62 -2.01 -20.29 9.28
CA PRO A 62 -2.23 -19.83 7.90
C PRO A 62 -3.40 -18.85 7.74
N LEU A 63 -4.49 -19.03 8.49
CA LEU A 63 -5.64 -18.11 8.46
C LEU A 63 -5.29 -16.71 8.96
N VAL A 64 -4.49 -16.60 10.02
CA VAL A 64 -4.07 -15.31 10.58
C VAL A 64 -3.17 -14.59 9.57
N LEU A 65 -2.16 -15.30 9.06
CA LEU A 65 -1.24 -14.75 8.07
C LEU A 65 -1.94 -14.36 6.77
N ALA A 66 -2.93 -15.12 6.31
CA ALA A 66 -3.72 -14.79 5.12
C ALA A 66 -4.59 -13.52 5.29
N LYS A 67 -4.89 -13.13 6.54
CA LYS A 67 -5.72 -11.96 6.88
C LYS A 67 -4.92 -10.74 7.33
N ALA A 68 -3.60 -10.84 7.48
CA ALA A 68 -2.74 -9.73 7.87
C ALA A 68 -2.88 -8.53 6.92
N GLY A 69 -3.11 -7.34 7.49
CA GLY A 69 -3.28 -6.10 6.73
C GLY A 69 -1.96 -5.49 6.24
N ALA A 70 -2.02 -4.53 5.31
CA ALA A 70 -0.85 -3.89 4.71
C ALA A 70 0.14 -3.30 5.75
N LYS A 71 -0.36 -2.76 6.85
CA LYS A 71 0.46 -2.13 7.91
C LYS A 71 1.29 -3.14 8.72
N VAL A 72 0.93 -4.43 8.73
CA VAL A 72 1.79 -5.49 9.27
C VAL A 72 3.10 -5.59 8.48
N PHE A 73 3.06 -5.24 7.19
CA PHE A 73 4.20 -5.29 6.28
C PHE A 73 4.92 -3.94 6.13
N ALA A 74 4.59 -2.94 6.95
CA ALA A 74 5.23 -1.61 6.96
C ALA A 74 6.65 -1.64 7.56
N VAL A 75 7.50 -2.53 7.04
CA VAL A 75 8.92 -2.62 7.39
C VAL A 75 9.64 -1.44 6.75
N ARG A 76 10.60 -0.83 7.44
CA ARG A 76 11.47 0.22 6.86
C ARG A 76 12.61 -0.42 6.06
N ALA A 77 13.11 0.25 5.02
CA ALA A 77 14.20 -0.27 4.19
C ALA A 77 15.45 -0.56 5.02
N LYS A 78 15.82 0.32 5.94
CA LYS A 78 16.94 0.11 6.88
C LYS A 78 16.78 -1.08 7.83
N SER A 79 15.55 -1.56 8.01
CA SER A 79 15.21 -2.71 8.87
C SER A 79 14.89 -3.96 8.06
N TRP A 80 15.12 -3.91 6.74
CA TRP A 80 14.98 -5.06 5.87
C TRP A 80 16.01 -6.14 6.23
N SER A 81 15.54 -7.37 6.38
CA SER A 81 16.36 -8.51 6.81
C SER A 81 15.85 -9.80 6.18
N ASP A 82 16.65 -10.87 6.22
CA ASP A 82 16.22 -12.20 5.78
C ASP A 82 14.99 -12.70 6.54
N SER A 83 14.86 -12.33 7.82
CA SER A 83 13.68 -12.65 8.63
C SER A 83 12.43 -11.93 8.12
N ALA A 84 12.53 -10.63 7.81
CA ALA A 84 11.42 -9.88 7.23
C ALA A 84 11.02 -10.43 5.85
N HIS A 85 12.01 -10.76 5.01
CA HIS A 85 11.78 -11.38 3.71
C HIS A 85 11.12 -12.76 3.83
N ARG A 86 11.58 -13.62 4.75
CA ARG A 86 10.98 -14.93 5.02
C ARG A 86 9.56 -14.81 5.54
N PHE A 87 9.28 -13.85 6.41
CA PHE A 87 7.94 -13.60 6.93
C PHE A 87 6.97 -13.18 5.81
N LEU A 88 7.36 -12.23 4.96
CA LEU A 88 6.59 -11.84 3.77
C LEU A 88 6.35 -13.03 2.83
N LYS A 89 7.40 -13.82 2.54
CA LYS A 89 7.27 -15.06 1.75
C LYS A 89 6.28 -16.03 2.38
N HIS A 90 6.31 -16.19 3.69
CA HIS A 90 5.38 -17.08 4.38
C HIS A 90 3.93 -16.62 4.19
N CYS A 91 3.66 -15.32 4.38
CA CYS A 91 2.33 -14.74 4.14
C CYS A 91 1.89 -14.88 2.67
N VAL A 92 2.81 -14.75 1.70
CA VAL A 92 2.52 -15.00 0.28
C VAL A 92 2.11 -16.46 0.03
N ASN A 93 2.77 -17.40 0.69
CA ASN A 93 2.48 -18.83 0.58
C ASN A 93 1.14 -19.19 1.23
N THR A 94 0.71 -18.48 2.28
CA THR A 94 -0.62 -18.63 2.89
C THR A 94 -1.73 -17.91 2.11
N GLY A 95 -1.40 -17.22 1.02
CA GLY A 95 -2.37 -16.55 0.15
C GLY A 95 -2.70 -15.11 0.55
N ASN A 96 -1.89 -14.48 1.40
CA ASN A 96 -2.08 -13.06 1.75
C ASN A 96 -1.87 -12.16 0.52
N VAL A 97 -2.90 -11.40 0.18
CA VAL A 97 -2.94 -10.52 -1.00
C VAL A 97 -2.03 -9.29 -0.83
N GLU A 98 -2.03 -8.68 0.36
CA GLU A 98 -1.19 -7.52 0.69
C GLU A 98 0.30 -7.87 0.69
N ALA A 99 0.65 -9.07 1.16
CA ALA A 99 2.01 -9.59 1.10
C ALA A 99 2.43 -9.88 -0.35
N CYS A 100 1.53 -10.43 -1.17
CA CYS A 100 1.79 -10.62 -2.61
C CYS A 100 2.08 -9.29 -3.29
N TYR A 101 1.26 -8.27 -3.04
CA TYR A 101 1.48 -6.94 -3.60
C TYR A 101 2.79 -6.31 -3.08
N SER A 102 3.00 -6.32 -1.77
CA SER A 102 4.16 -5.68 -1.13
C SER A 102 5.47 -6.34 -1.55
N LEU A 103 5.57 -7.67 -1.43
CA LEU A 103 6.76 -8.41 -1.86
C LEU A 103 6.94 -8.33 -3.39
N GLY A 104 5.85 -8.26 -4.16
CA GLY A 104 5.89 -8.08 -5.60
C GLY A 104 6.54 -6.76 -6.01
N MET A 105 6.11 -5.65 -5.42
CA MET A 105 6.69 -4.32 -5.64
C MET A 105 8.17 -4.28 -5.21
N ILE A 106 8.51 -4.82 -4.04
CA ILE A 106 9.90 -4.88 -3.55
C ILE A 106 10.79 -5.70 -4.50
N ARG A 107 10.33 -6.87 -4.95
CA ARG A 107 11.09 -7.69 -5.89
C ARG A 107 11.27 -7.02 -7.24
N PHE A 108 10.23 -6.33 -7.71
CA PHE A 108 10.25 -5.66 -9.00
C PHE A 108 11.23 -4.49 -9.03
N TYR A 109 11.14 -3.59 -8.04
CA TYR A 109 11.91 -2.34 -8.06
C TYR A 109 13.24 -2.44 -7.30
N CYS A 110 13.29 -3.09 -6.13
CA CYS A 110 14.46 -3.08 -5.25
C CYS A 110 15.41 -4.26 -5.49
N LEU A 111 14.88 -5.47 -5.64
CA LEU A 111 15.69 -6.71 -5.69
C LEU A 111 16.01 -7.17 -7.12
N GLN A 112 15.73 -6.34 -8.12
CA GLN A 112 15.94 -6.60 -9.55
C GLN A 112 15.32 -7.91 -10.09
N ASN A 113 14.40 -8.53 -9.36
CA ASN A 113 13.71 -9.77 -9.75
C ASN A 113 12.33 -9.43 -10.32
N ARG A 114 12.35 -8.80 -11.49
CA ARG A 114 11.17 -8.19 -12.13
C ARG A 114 10.11 -9.20 -12.54
N ALA A 115 10.51 -10.32 -13.12
CA ALA A 115 9.58 -11.39 -13.51
C ALA A 115 8.81 -11.94 -12.29
N SER A 116 9.53 -12.24 -11.20
CA SER A 116 8.87 -12.68 -9.97
C SER A 116 8.03 -11.57 -9.33
N GLY A 117 8.51 -10.33 -9.34
CA GLY A 117 7.76 -9.19 -8.82
C GLY A 117 6.43 -8.96 -9.54
N ALA A 118 6.46 -8.97 -10.88
CA ALA A 118 5.27 -8.86 -11.72
C ALA A 118 4.30 -10.04 -11.50
N SER A 119 4.82 -11.27 -11.37
CA SER A 119 4.01 -12.46 -11.08
C SER A 119 3.27 -12.36 -9.74
N LEU A 120 3.93 -11.88 -8.68
CA LEU A 120 3.30 -11.68 -7.37
C LEU A 120 2.26 -10.57 -7.38
N MET A 121 2.53 -9.45 -8.07
CA MET A 121 1.53 -8.41 -8.28
C MET A 121 0.34 -8.92 -9.10
N ALA A 122 0.57 -9.76 -10.10
CA ALA A 122 -0.49 -10.40 -10.87
C ALA A 122 -1.36 -11.32 -10.01
N LYS A 123 -0.75 -12.09 -9.10
CA LYS A 123 -1.47 -12.90 -8.10
C LYS A 123 -2.39 -12.04 -7.22
N ALA A 124 -1.89 -10.90 -6.74
CA ALA A 124 -2.72 -9.94 -6.02
C ALA A 124 -3.83 -9.32 -6.91
N ALA A 125 -3.51 -8.97 -8.16
CA ALA A 125 -4.48 -8.40 -9.09
C ALA A 125 -5.63 -9.37 -9.46
N ILE A 126 -5.36 -10.68 -9.57
CA ILE A 126 -6.38 -11.71 -9.82
C ILE A 126 -7.43 -11.72 -8.69
N THR A 127 -6.99 -11.50 -7.44
CA THR A 127 -7.87 -11.38 -6.26
C THR A 127 -8.50 -9.98 -6.11
N SER A 128 -8.49 -9.17 -7.17
CA SER A 128 -9.07 -7.83 -7.22
C SER A 128 -8.40 -6.84 -6.25
N HIS A 129 -7.09 -6.96 -6.06
CA HIS A 129 -6.32 -5.96 -5.32
C HIS A 129 -6.09 -4.70 -6.18
N ALA A 130 -6.77 -3.61 -5.83
CA ALA A 130 -6.83 -2.40 -6.66
C ALA A 130 -5.45 -1.75 -6.88
N SER A 131 -4.61 -1.66 -5.84
CA SER A 131 -3.26 -1.10 -5.95
C SER A 131 -2.31 -1.96 -6.80
N ALA A 132 -2.51 -3.28 -6.80
CA ALA A 132 -1.72 -4.19 -7.63
C ALA A 132 -2.11 -4.05 -9.11
N LEU A 133 -3.41 -3.98 -9.40
CA LEU A 133 -3.94 -3.70 -10.74
C LEU A 133 -3.40 -2.36 -11.27
N TYR A 134 -3.44 -1.30 -10.46
CA TYR A 134 -2.91 0.00 -10.87
C TYR A 134 -1.39 -0.02 -11.08
N SER A 135 -0.64 -0.72 -10.22
CA SER A 135 0.81 -0.85 -10.38
C SER A 135 1.20 -1.58 -11.66
N LEU A 136 0.50 -2.66 -11.99
CA LEU A 136 0.66 -3.35 -13.27
C LEU A 136 0.25 -2.46 -14.45
N ALA A 137 -0.81 -1.65 -14.32
CA ALA A 137 -1.20 -0.72 -15.38
C ALA A 137 -0.08 0.30 -15.68
N VAL A 138 0.52 0.87 -14.64
CA VAL A 138 1.66 1.79 -14.79
C VAL A 138 2.87 1.09 -15.44
N ILE A 139 3.14 -0.17 -15.06
CA ILE A 139 4.19 -0.98 -15.72
C ILE A 139 3.88 -1.13 -17.21
N GLN A 140 2.65 -1.44 -17.60
CA GLN A 140 2.25 -1.59 -19.00
C GLN A 140 2.34 -0.27 -19.78
N PHE A 141 1.97 0.85 -19.16
CA PHE A 141 2.04 2.17 -19.80
C PHE A 141 3.47 2.66 -20.05
N ASN A 142 4.37 2.34 -19.12
CA ASN A 142 5.78 2.71 -19.21
C ASN A 142 6.63 1.64 -19.91
N GLY A 143 6.09 0.42 -20.06
CA GLY A 143 6.79 -0.78 -20.50
C GLY A 143 7.82 -1.27 -19.48
N SER A 144 7.70 -0.91 -18.20
CA SER A 144 8.75 -1.03 -17.19
C SER A 144 9.27 -2.47 -17.09
N GLY A 145 10.59 -2.61 -16.97
CA GLY A 145 11.20 -3.87 -16.55
C GLY A 145 11.76 -4.82 -17.61
N ALA A 146 11.74 -4.45 -18.90
CA ALA A 146 12.54 -5.10 -19.94
C ALA A 146 12.95 -4.11 -21.06
N SER A 147 12.20 -3.98 -22.16
CA SER A 147 12.42 -2.99 -23.25
C SER A 147 11.29 -1.94 -23.39
N LYS A 148 11.55 -0.82 -24.10
CA LYS A 148 10.53 0.20 -24.44
C LYS A 148 9.38 -0.39 -25.27
N ASN A 149 9.64 -1.49 -25.98
CA ASN A 149 8.67 -2.18 -26.82
C ASN A 149 7.63 -2.99 -26.01
N ASP A 150 7.84 -3.16 -24.70
CA ASP A 150 6.90 -3.88 -23.82
C ASP A 150 5.72 -3.00 -23.39
N LYS A 151 5.60 -1.79 -23.95
CA LYS A 151 4.46 -0.92 -23.72
C LYS A 151 3.21 -1.50 -24.33
N ASP A 152 2.28 -1.96 -23.50
CA ASP A 152 0.94 -2.33 -23.92
C ASP A 152 -0.09 -1.36 -23.32
N LEU A 153 -0.40 -0.33 -24.10
CA LEU A 153 -1.34 0.71 -23.70
C LEU A 153 -2.76 0.16 -23.53
N LYS A 154 -3.16 -0.86 -24.31
CA LYS A 154 -4.49 -1.46 -24.21
C LYS A 154 -4.61 -2.28 -22.93
N ALA A 155 -3.61 -3.09 -22.62
CA ALA A 155 -3.55 -3.84 -21.37
C ALA A 155 -3.51 -2.89 -20.16
N GLY A 156 -2.71 -1.81 -20.24
CA GLY A 156 -2.67 -0.77 -19.21
C GLY A 156 -4.03 -0.13 -18.96
N VAL A 157 -4.77 0.25 -20.02
CA VAL A 157 -6.14 0.80 -19.88
C VAL A 157 -7.08 -0.22 -19.25
N ALA A 158 -7.04 -1.49 -19.66
CA ALA A 158 -7.89 -2.53 -19.09
C ALA A 158 -7.65 -2.74 -17.59
N LEU A 159 -6.37 -2.76 -17.17
CA LEU A 159 -5.98 -2.85 -15.77
C LEU A 159 -6.41 -1.61 -14.97
N CYS A 160 -6.23 -0.41 -15.54
CA CYS A 160 -6.71 0.84 -14.95
C CYS A 160 -8.22 0.86 -14.77
N ALA A 161 -8.98 0.42 -15.77
CA ALA A 161 -10.44 0.35 -15.68
C ALA A 161 -10.90 -0.60 -14.57
N ARG A 162 -10.24 -1.76 -14.45
CA ARG A 162 -10.54 -2.72 -13.38
C ARG A 162 -10.16 -2.18 -11.99
N ALA A 163 -9.02 -1.50 -11.85
CA ALA A 163 -8.65 -0.83 -10.60
C ALA A 163 -9.60 0.32 -10.23
N ALA A 164 -10.02 1.12 -11.22
CA ALA A 164 -10.96 2.22 -11.06
C ALA A 164 -12.35 1.74 -10.60
N PHE A 165 -12.82 0.62 -11.17
CA PHE A 165 -14.04 -0.05 -10.75
C PHE A 165 -14.00 -0.48 -9.28
N LEU A 166 -12.83 -0.93 -8.80
CA LEU A 166 -12.58 -1.30 -7.40
C LEU A 166 -12.33 -0.08 -6.48
N GLY A 167 -12.49 1.14 -6.98
CA GLY A 167 -12.37 2.37 -6.20
C GLY A 167 -10.99 3.00 -6.18
N HIS A 168 -10.01 2.51 -6.95
CA HIS A 168 -8.68 3.12 -7.00
C HIS A 168 -8.73 4.47 -7.72
N ILE A 169 -8.53 5.55 -6.97
CA ILE A 169 -8.72 6.93 -7.44
C ILE A 169 -7.73 7.30 -8.54
N ASP A 170 -6.45 6.96 -8.38
CA ASP A 170 -5.46 7.30 -9.41
C ASP A 170 -5.66 6.51 -10.71
N ALA A 171 -6.18 5.28 -10.63
CA ALA A 171 -6.51 4.50 -11.81
C ALA A 171 -7.71 5.09 -12.56
N LEU A 172 -8.70 5.60 -11.82
CA LEU A 172 -9.84 6.33 -12.38
C LEU A 172 -9.38 7.60 -13.10
N ARG A 173 -8.43 8.34 -12.50
CA ARG A 173 -7.81 9.51 -13.11
C ARG A 173 -7.03 9.17 -14.38
N GLU A 174 -6.20 8.13 -14.35
CA GLU A 174 -5.52 7.64 -15.55
C GLU A 174 -6.51 7.28 -16.66
N LEU A 175 -7.58 6.55 -16.34
CA LEU A 175 -8.60 6.17 -17.32
C LEU A 175 -9.27 7.40 -17.94
N GLY A 176 -9.54 8.43 -17.13
CA GLY A 176 -10.06 9.71 -17.61
C GLY A 176 -9.14 10.39 -18.62
N HIS A 177 -7.83 10.36 -18.38
CA HIS A 177 -6.82 10.86 -19.34
C HIS A 177 -6.70 9.97 -20.58
N CYS A 178 -6.73 8.64 -20.43
CA CYS A 178 -6.69 7.71 -21.57
C CYS A 178 -7.83 7.98 -22.56
N LEU A 179 -9.04 8.23 -22.05
CA LEU A 179 -10.21 8.56 -22.87
C LEU A 179 -10.12 9.95 -23.50
N GLN A 180 -9.55 10.95 -22.82
CA GLN A 180 -9.36 12.29 -23.39
C GLN A 180 -8.31 12.29 -24.49
N ASP A 181 -7.19 11.59 -24.29
CA ASP A 181 -6.05 11.60 -25.18
C ASP A 181 -6.19 10.54 -26.30
N GLY A 182 -7.12 9.58 -26.16
CA GLY A 182 -7.29 8.47 -27.11
C GLY A 182 -6.14 7.45 -27.07
N TYR A 183 -5.43 7.36 -25.95
CA TYR A 183 -4.26 6.49 -25.81
C TYR A 183 -4.65 5.15 -25.17
N GLY A 184 -4.38 4.05 -25.88
CA GLY A 184 -4.77 2.69 -25.46
C GLY A 184 -6.28 2.38 -25.56
N VAL A 185 -7.12 3.39 -25.86
CA VAL A 185 -8.57 3.28 -26.00
C VAL A 185 -9.08 4.33 -26.98
N ARG A 186 -10.25 4.10 -27.59
CA ARG A 186 -10.89 5.10 -28.45
C ARG A 186 -11.17 6.38 -27.66
N GLN A 187 -10.81 7.52 -28.25
CA GLN A 187 -11.03 8.82 -27.65
C GLN A 187 -12.52 9.06 -27.37
N ASN A 188 -12.81 9.51 -26.16
CA ASN A 188 -14.12 9.99 -25.71
C ASN A 188 -13.90 11.09 -24.65
N ILE A 189 -13.78 12.32 -25.13
CA ILE A 189 -13.46 13.49 -24.29
C ILE A 189 -14.54 13.70 -23.21
N ALA A 190 -15.81 13.55 -23.57
CA ALA A 190 -16.93 13.77 -22.64
C ALA A 190 -16.86 12.77 -21.47
N GLN A 191 -16.69 11.49 -21.75
CA GLN A 191 -16.56 10.47 -20.71
C GLN A 191 -15.27 10.67 -19.89
N GLY A 192 -14.15 10.97 -20.56
CA GLY A 192 -12.89 11.20 -19.88
C GLY A 192 -12.96 12.37 -18.88
N ARG A 193 -13.62 13.48 -19.24
CA ARG A 193 -13.85 14.62 -18.32
C ARG A 193 -14.72 14.22 -17.12
N ARG A 194 -15.78 13.43 -17.34
CA ARG A 194 -16.64 12.92 -16.25
C ARG A 194 -15.84 12.11 -15.25
N LEU A 195 -14.99 11.18 -15.71
CA LEU A 195 -14.16 10.36 -14.81
C LEU A 195 -13.14 11.19 -14.02
N LEU A 196 -12.58 12.26 -14.59
CA LEU A 196 -11.68 13.14 -13.85
C LEU A 196 -12.40 13.91 -12.73
N VAL A 197 -13.62 14.40 -12.99
CA VAL A 197 -14.46 15.03 -11.95
C VAL A 197 -14.81 14.02 -10.85
N GLU A 198 -15.16 12.80 -11.24
CA GLU A 198 -15.45 11.71 -10.31
C GLU A 198 -14.23 11.35 -9.45
N ALA A 199 -13.03 11.29 -10.02
CA ALA A 199 -11.80 11.04 -9.28
C ALA A 199 -11.56 12.11 -8.21
N ASN A 200 -11.74 13.39 -8.56
CA ASN A 200 -11.60 14.49 -7.60
C ASN A 200 -12.66 14.42 -6.48
N ALA A 201 -13.91 14.08 -6.82
CA ALA A 201 -14.96 13.91 -5.83
C ALA A 201 -14.68 12.75 -4.86
N ARG A 202 -14.21 11.60 -5.38
CA ARG A 202 -13.84 10.44 -4.56
C ARG A 202 -12.65 10.72 -3.65
N GLU A 203 -11.67 11.47 -4.14
CA GLU A 203 -10.51 11.91 -3.36
C GLU A 203 -10.92 12.80 -2.20
N LEU A 204 -11.72 13.83 -2.46
CA LEU A 204 -12.26 14.71 -1.42
C LEU A 204 -13.05 13.92 -0.37
N ALA A 205 -13.96 13.04 -0.81
CA ALA A 205 -14.73 12.20 0.09
C ALA A 205 -13.85 11.27 0.94
N SER A 206 -12.76 10.74 0.36
CA SER A 206 -11.81 9.89 1.08
C SER A 206 -11.11 10.64 2.21
N SER A 207 -10.60 11.84 1.93
CA SER A 207 -9.89 12.62 2.93
C SER A 207 -10.81 13.17 4.04
N LEU A 208 -12.06 13.53 3.72
CA LEU A 208 -13.07 13.91 4.72
C LEU A 208 -13.42 12.75 5.67
N ARG A 209 -13.50 11.51 5.16
CA ARG A 209 -13.67 10.31 6.00
C ARG A 209 -12.49 10.11 6.97
N SER A 210 -11.26 10.38 6.52
CA SER A 210 -10.08 10.29 7.40
C SER A 210 -10.12 11.32 8.53
N LEU A 211 -10.61 12.54 8.26
CA LEU A 211 -10.81 13.58 9.29
C LEU A 211 -11.84 13.17 10.35
N THR A 212 -13.00 12.67 9.93
CA THR A 212 -14.08 12.27 10.84
C THR A 212 -13.68 11.07 11.71
N ARG A 213 -12.96 10.09 11.15
CA ARG A 213 -12.40 8.96 11.92
C ARG A 213 -11.34 9.40 12.93
N GLY A 214 -10.51 10.38 12.55
CA GLY A 214 -9.54 11.01 13.45
C GLY A 214 -10.20 11.79 14.60
N GLN A 215 -11.37 12.40 14.39
CA GLN A 215 -12.12 13.07 15.45
C GLN A 215 -12.75 12.10 16.46
N GLN A 216 -13.25 10.95 16.01
CA GLN A 216 -13.81 9.92 16.91
C GLN A 216 -12.75 9.26 17.81
N GLN A 217 -11.54 9.04 17.30
CA GLN A 217 -10.42 8.56 18.14
C GLN A 217 -9.86 9.65 19.07
N ARG A 218 -10.04 10.93 18.75
CA ARG A 218 -9.55 12.07 19.55
C ARG A 218 -10.47 12.52 20.68
N GLN A 219 -11.68 11.97 20.82
CA GLN A 219 -12.51 12.22 22.01
C GLN A 219 -12.00 11.52 23.28
N GLN A 220 -10.90 10.73 23.21
CA GLN A 220 -10.30 10.07 24.37
C GLN A 220 -8.99 10.69 24.89
N CYS A 221 -8.49 11.80 24.34
CA CYS A 221 -7.30 12.44 24.93
C CYS A 221 -7.30 13.96 24.72
N TYR A 222 -7.49 14.69 25.82
CA TYR A 222 -7.42 16.15 25.85
C TYR A 222 -5.96 16.63 25.73
N GLN A 223 -5.80 17.71 24.96
CA GLN A 223 -4.65 18.62 24.88
C GLN A 223 -3.34 18.12 24.24
N ARG A 224 -3.15 18.45 22.95
CA ARG A 224 -2.05 19.32 22.48
C ARG A 224 -2.17 19.53 20.96
N TYR A 225 -2.72 20.67 20.58
CA TYR A 225 -2.50 21.21 19.24
C TYR A 225 -1.18 21.95 19.25
N THR A 226 -0.13 21.31 18.75
CA THR A 226 1.10 21.99 18.34
C THR A 226 1.47 21.49 16.95
N TYR A 227 1.30 22.37 15.97
CA TYR A 227 1.98 22.44 14.67
C TYR A 227 2.18 21.11 13.91
N VAL A 228 1.22 20.76 13.06
CA VAL A 228 1.49 20.03 11.81
C VAL A 228 0.93 20.87 10.67
N ALA A 229 1.60 21.98 10.39
CA ALA A 229 1.39 22.76 9.19
C ALA A 229 2.51 22.40 8.21
N ASP A 230 2.31 21.35 7.38
CA ASP A 230 2.99 21.29 6.06
C ASP A 230 2.56 20.17 5.09
N SER A 231 1.40 19.52 5.24
CA SER A 231 1.01 18.42 4.32
C SER A 231 -0.50 18.39 4.05
N GLY A 232 -1.07 19.55 3.78
CA GLY A 232 -2.46 19.72 3.34
C GLY A 232 -2.58 19.79 1.83
N CYS A 233 -3.72 19.36 1.27
CA CYS A 233 -4.08 19.64 -0.13
C CYS A 233 -4.44 21.13 -0.30
N PRO A 234 -3.69 21.92 -1.11
CA PRO A 234 -3.97 23.33 -1.37
C PRO A 234 -5.23 23.58 -2.22
N LEU A 235 -5.84 22.53 -2.77
CA LEU A 235 -6.99 22.68 -3.67
C LEU A 235 -8.21 23.33 -3.02
N LEU A 236 -8.33 23.25 -1.69
CA LEU A 236 -9.39 23.91 -0.92
C LEU A 236 -8.85 24.81 0.20
N SER A 237 -7.54 25.08 0.24
CA SER A 237 -6.97 26.02 1.21
C SER A 237 -7.54 27.43 1.01
N ASP A 238 -7.81 27.80 -0.24
CA ASP A 238 -8.45 29.07 -0.62
C ASP A 238 -9.89 29.18 -0.08
N PHE A 239 -10.51 28.05 0.27
CA PHE A 239 -11.83 27.96 0.90
C PHE A 239 -11.75 27.58 2.39
N GLY A 240 -10.57 27.65 3.02
CA GLY A 240 -10.37 27.35 4.44
C GLY A 240 -10.48 25.86 4.81
N CYS A 241 -10.53 24.95 3.84
CA CYS A 241 -10.63 23.52 4.08
C CYS A 241 -9.26 22.85 3.93
N ASN A 242 -8.59 22.58 5.05
CA ASN A 242 -7.35 21.82 5.05
C ASN A 242 -7.66 20.31 5.01
N VAL A 243 -7.49 19.71 3.85
CA VAL A 243 -7.78 18.29 3.60
C VAL A 243 -6.49 17.48 3.77
N PRO A 244 -6.41 16.49 4.69
CA PRO A 244 -5.22 15.68 4.87
C PRO A 244 -4.83 14.93 3.60
N ALA A 245 -3.52 14.81 3.37
CA ALA A 245 -2.99 13.95 2.33
C ALA A 245 -3.51 12.50 2.50
N ALA A 246 -3.78 11.84 1.38
CA ALA A 246 -4.17 10.44 1.39
C ALA A 246 -3.06 9.59 2.02
N GLU A 247 -3.43 8.59 2.83
CA GLU A 247 -2.45 7.67 3.40
C GLU A 247 -1.69 6.93 2.29
N VAL A 248 -0.36 7.02 2.34
CA VAL A 248 0.52 6.33 1.41
C VAL A 248 0.55 4.84 1.79
N HIS A 249 0.52 3.98 0.77
CA HIS A 249 0.64 2.54 0.99
C HIS A 249 2.04 2.21 1.54
N PRO A 250 2.19 1.37 2.58
CA PRO A 250 3.49 1.10 3.23
C PRO A 250 4.61 0.69 2.28
N VAL A 251 4.28 -0.06 1.22
CA VAL A 251 5.28 -0.44 0.22
C VAL A 251 5.87 0.75 -0.54
N ASN A 252 5.11 1.81 -0.80
CA ASN A 252 5.64 3.00 -1.48
C ASN A 252 6.61 3.76 -0.56
N GLU A 253 6.30 3.82 0.74
CA GLU A 253 7.23 4.33 1.76
C GLU A 253 8.51 3.50 1.80
N PHE A 254 8.40 2.16 1.74
CA PHE A 254 9.57 1.28 1.65
C PHE A 254 10.40 1.57 0.39
N LEU A 255 9.78 1.71 -0.79
CA LEU A 255 10.49 2.00 -2.03
C LEU A 255 11.24 3.34 -1.93
N LYS A 256 10.58 4.38 -1.39
CA LYS A 256 11.20 5.68 -1.14
C LYS A 256 12.43 5.55 -0.24
N ASP A 257 12.25 4.97 0.94
CA ASP A 257 13.31 4.76 1.93
C ASP A 257 14.47 3.94 1.32
N TRP A 258 14.17 2.93 0.51
CA TRP A 258 15.18 2.07 -0.12
C TRP A 258 16.15 2.84 -1.03
N PHE A 259 15.64 3.74 -1.87
CA PHE A 259 16.47 4.49 -2.82
C PHE A 259 17.06 5.78 -2.21
N GLU A 260 16.39 6.39 -1.22
CA GLU A 260 16.93 7.56 -0.51
C GLU A 260 18.06 7.18 0.47
N SER A 261 17.96 6.03 1.13
CA SER A 261 18.96 5.55 2.10
C SER A 261 20.22 4.91 1.46
N ARG A 262 20.34 4.93 0.13
CA ARG A 262 21.40 4.25 -0.64
C ARG A 262 21.53 2.73 -0.39
N MET A 263 20.53 2.09 0.21
CA MET A 263 20.44 0.62 0.27
C MET A 263 20.24 0.01 -1.12
N GLY A 264 19.60 0.77 -2.02
CA GLY A 264 19.60 0.49 -3.45
C GLY A 264 20.37 1.56 -4.21
N GLU A 265 21.36 1.14 -5.00
CA GLU A 265 21.95 2.03 -6.00
C GLU A 265 20.96 2.24 -7.14
N LEU A 266 20.57 3.50 -7.33
CA LEU A 266 19.88 3.92 -8.53
C LEU A 266 20.90 3.88 -9.67
N GLY A 267 20.61 3.12 -10.73
CA GLY A 267 21.50 3.06 -11.89
C GLY A 267 21.79 4.45 -12.47
N ALA A 268 22.96 4.62 -13.07
CA ALA A 268 23.37 5.92 -13.62
C ALA A 268 22.31 6.51 -14.56
N GLY A 269 21.90 7.76 -14.29
CA GLY A 269 20.91 8.50 -15.08
C GLY A 269 19.45 8.10 -14.85
N LEU A 270 19.17 7.13 -13.95
CA LEU A 270 17.81 6.82 -13.53
C LEU A 270 17.34 7.81 -12.47
N ARG A 271 16.04 8.09 -12.45
CA ARG A 271 15.41 9.03 -11.50
C ARG A 271 14.26 8.39 -10.74
N LEU A 272 13.97 8.90 -9.55
CA LEU A 272 12.74 8.57 -8.84
C LEU A 272 11.58 9.40 -9.40
N CYS A 273 10.36 8.87 -9.28
CA CYS A 273 9.13 9.63 -9.49
C CYS A 273 9.10 10.84 -8.54
N SER A 274 8.87 12.03 -9.07
CA SER A 274 8.90 13.29 -8.31
C SER A 274 7.77 13.44 -7.29
N HIS A 275 6.73 12.61 -7.37
CA HIS A 275 5.74 12.55 -6.29
C HIS A 275 6.31 11.82 -5.08
N ASP A 276 6.53 12.53 -3.98
CA ASP A 276 7.14 12.02 -2.74
C ASP A 276 6.47 10.77 -2.17
N GLY A 277 5.17 10.58 -2.35
CA GLY A 277 4.43 9.41 -1.85
C GLY A 277 4.56 8.16 -2.75
N CYS A 278 5.34 8.22 -3.84
CA CYS A 278 5.41 7.14 -4.82
C CYS A 278 6.59 6.18 -4.60
N GLY A 279 7.81 6.73 -4.47
CA GLY A 279 9.05 5.95 -4.31
C GLY A 279 9.48 5.10 -5.52
N ARG A 280 8.74 5.10 -6.63
CA ARG A 280 9.09 4.28 -7.81
C ARG A 280 10.31 4.85 -8.55
N PRO A 281 11.33 4.04 -8.83
CA PRO A 281 12.43 4.41 -9.72
C PRO A 281 12.09 4.16 -11.19
N GLU A 282 12.69 4.94 -12.09
CA GLU A 282 12.83 4.57 -13.49
C GLU A 282 13.57 3.22 -13.57
N THR A 283 13.13 2.33 -14.47
CA THR A 283 13.85 1.09 -14.78
C THR A 283 14.80 1.26 -15.96
N ARG A 284 14.58 2.31 -16.75
CA ARG A 284 15.44 2.75 -17.87
C ARG A 284 15.45 4.29 -17.95
N PRO A 285 16.52 4.90 -18.48
CA PRO A 285 16.60 6.36 -18.58
C PRO A 285 15.43 6.94 -19.38
N HIS A 286 14.87 8.05 -18.89
CA HIS A 286 13.77 8.78 -19.54
C HIS A 286 12.49 7.95 -19.75
N GLU A 287 12.27 6.94 -18.90
CA GLU A 287 11.05 6.15 -18.90
C GLU A 287 9.84 6.97 -18.46
N PHE A 288 10.02 7.85 -17.47
CA PHE A 288 8.94 8.62 -16.87
C PHE A 288 8.60 9.87 -17.66
N ARG A 289 7.32 10.26 -17.62
CA ARG A 289 6.81 11.46 -18.30
C ARG A 289 7.34 12.69 -17.56
N ARG A 290 7.89 13.66 -18.29
CA ARG A 290 8.33 14.94 -17.72
C ARG A 290 7.18 15.95 -17.69
N CYS A 291 7.23 16.88 -16.75
CA CYS A 291 6.33 18.03 -16.79
C CYS A 291 6.54 18.79 -18.11
N SER A 292 5.45 19.08 -18.82
CA SER A 292 5.51 19.75 -20.13
C SER A 292 5.89 21.24 -20.03
N VAL A 293 5.83 21.82 -18.83
CA VAL A 293 6.15 23.24 -18.60
C VAL A 293 7.62 23.40 -18.24
N CYS A 294 8.07 22.81 -17.13
CA CYS A 294 9.46 22.97 -16.68
C CYS A 294 10.41 21.89 -17.21
N GLY A 295 9.94 20.69 -17.60
CA GLY A 295 10.81 19.58 -17.99
C GLY A 295 11.71 19.00 -16.87
N LEU A 296 11.73 19.57 -15.66
CA LEU A 296 12.63 19.19 -14.56
C LEU A 296 12.13 17.97 -13.79
N VAL A 297 10.84 17.96 -13.44
CA VAL A 297 10.21 16.85 -12.69
C VAL A 297 9.69 15.75 -13.61
N ASN A 298 9.61 14.52 -13.10
CA ASN A 298 9.18 13.35 -13.84
C ASN A 298 8.23 12.44 -13.04
N TYR A 299 7.23 11.88 -13.72
CA TYR A 299 6.17 11.11 -13.10
C TYR A 299 5.99 9.75 -13.76
N CYS A 300 5.84 8.71 -12.93
CA CYS A 300 5.52 7.37 -13.41
C CYS A 300 4.07 7.27 -13.94
N SER A 301 3.20 8.20 -13.57
CA SER A 301 1.77 8.24 -13.91
C SER A 301 1.23 9.68 -13.87
N ARG A 302 0.17 9.99 -14.63
CA ARG A 302 -0.68 11.18 -14.47
C ARG A 302 -1.27 11.27 -13.06
N GLY A 303 -1.54 10.13 -12.42
CA GLY A 303 -1.93 10.08 -11.00
C GLY A 303 -0.91 10.77 -10.10
N CYS A 304 0.36 10.36 -10.19
CA CYS A 304 1.45 10.99 -9.45
C CYS A 304 1.66 12.46 -9.85
N GLN A 305 1.57 12.79 -11.13
CA GLN A 305 1.64 14.18 -11.59
C GLN A 305 0.56 15.05 -10.95
N ALA A 306 -0.70 14.58 -10.92
CA ALA A 306 -1.81 15.33 -10.37
C ALA A 306 -1.68 15.53 -8.85
N LEU A 307 -1.21 14.51 -8.12
CA LEU A 307 -0.97 14.62 -6.68
C LEU A 307 0.15 15.61 -6.36
N ASP A 308 1.28 15.51 -7.05
CA ASP A 308 2.41 16.42 -6.85
C ASP A 308 2.11 17.86 -7.28
N TRP A 309 1.39 18.04 -8.39
CA TRP A 309 0.90 19.34 -8.86
C TRP A 309 0.08 20.03 -7.78
N LYS A 310 -0.84 19.30 -7.15
CA LYS A 310 -1.67 19.85 -6.07
C LYS A 310 -0.82 20.22 -4.87
N LEU A 311 0.09 19.36 -4.42
CA LEU A 311 0.80 19.52 -3.15
C LEU A 311 1.91 20.57 -3.19
N ARG A 312 2.71 20.62 -4.26
CA ARG A 312 3.84 21.58 -4.36
C ARG A 312 4.10 22.09 -5.76
N HIS A 313 4.01 21.23 -6.78
CA HIS A 313 4.67 21.55 -8.04
C HIS A 313 4.01 22.72 -8.77
N LYS A 314 2.71 22.98 -8.54
CA LYS A 314 2.01 24.15 -9.09
C LYS A 314 2.67 25.49 -8.73
N VAL A 315 3.26 25.63 -7.54
CA VAL A 315 3.91 26.89 -7.11
C VAL A 315 5.39 26.98 -7.50
N GLU A 316 6.04 25.83 -7.69
CA GLU A 316 7.47 25.74 -8.03
C GLU A 316 7.73 25.66 -9.54
N CYS A 317 6.71 25.37 -10.35
CA CYS A 317 6.88 25.10 -11.77
C CYS A 317 7.15 26.37 -12.58
N VAL A 318 8.40 26.54 -13.01
CA VAL A 318 8.85 27.63 -13.90
C VAL A 318 9.31 27.05 -15.24
N PRO A 319 8.97 27.65 -16.40
CA PRO A 319 9.53 27.26 -17.69
C PRO A 319 11.06 27.34 -17.67
N VAL A 320 11.73 26.35 -18.23
CA VAL A 320 13.18 26.43 -18.43
C VAL A 320 13.43 27.44 -19.54
N GLU A 321 14.22 28.48 -19.25
CA GLU A 321 14.64 29.45 -20.26
C GLU A 321 15.40 28.71 -21.39
N PRO A 322 15.10 29.03 -22.66
CA PRO A 322 15.57 28.27 -23.83
C PRO A 322 17.09 28.31 -24.04
#